data_AF-A0A5K1JVY7-F1
#
_entry.id   AF-A0A5K1JVY7-F1
#
_cell.length_a   1.000
_cell.length_b   1.000
_cell.length_c   1.000
_cell.angle_alpha   90.00
_cell.angle_beta   90.00
_cell.angle_gamma   90.00
#
_symmetry.space_group_name_H-M   'P 1'
#
loop_
_entity.id
_entity.type
_entity.pdbx_description
1 polymer ?
#
loop_
_entity_poly.entity_id
_entity_poly.type
_entity_poly.pdbx_seq_one_letter_code
_entity_poly.pdbx_strand_id
1 'polypeptide(L)' 'TDNPGPWMLHCHIDWHLQYGMAVILAEDVPGVPKSIVPTKAWDQLCPVWSAYGEL' A
#
# COMPACT_ATOMS: atom_id res chain seq x y z
N THR A 1 18.39 -3.21 -4.39
CA THR A 1 17.02 -3.75 -4.35
C THR A 1 16.42 -3.51 -5.72
N ASP A 2 15.57 -4.39 -6.22
CA ASP A 2 15.24 -4.56 -7.65
C ASP A 2 13.74 -4.42 -7.98
N ASN A 3 12.91 -4.11 -6.98
CA ASN A 3 11.47 -3.95 -7.11
C ASN A 3 10.99 -2.70 -6.34
N PRO A 4 11.05 -1.50 -6.94
CA PRO A 4 10.69 -0.25 -6.28
C PRO A 4 9.23 -0.24 -5.81
N GLY A 5 9.00 -0.02 -4.52
CA GLY A 5 7.64 0.01 -3.97
C GLY A 5 7.58 -0.10 -2.44
N PRO A 6 6.41 0.19 -1.86
CA PRO A 6 6.10 -0.18 -0.48
C PRO A 6 5.69 -1.64 -0.39
N TRP A 7 6.48 -2.47 0.31
CA TRP A 7 6.20 -3.90 0.49
C TRP A 7 5.90 -4.22 1.95
N MET A 8 4.78 -4.90 2.23
CA MET A 8 4.40 -5.27 3.59
C MET A 8 5.11 -6.56 4.00
N LEU A 9 5.82 -6.52 5.13
CA LEU A 9 6.32 -7.70 5.83
C LEU A 9 5.55 -7.83 7.13
N HIS A 10 4.82 -8.92 7.31
CA HIS A 10 4.01 -9.14 8.50
C HIS A 10 3.97 -10.61 8.92
N CYS A 11 3.51 -10.85 10.15
CA CYS A 11 3.15 -12.21 10.57
C CYS A 11 1.88 -12.65 9.85
N HIS A 12 1.91 -13.82 9.20
CA HIS A 12 0.79 -14.33 8.40
C HIS A 12 -0.38 -14.93 9.21
N ILE A 13 -0.31 -14.80 10.54
CA ILE A 13 -1.44 -15.05 11.42
C ILE A 13 -2.28 -13.78 11.45
N ASP A 14 -3.51 -13.84 10.96
CA ASP A 14 -4.34 -12.67 10.67
C ASP A 14 -4.56 -11.76 11.90
N TRP A 15 -4.83 -12.36 13.05
CA TRP A 15 -4.95 -11.61 14.30
C TRP A 15 -3.64 -10.95 14.74
N HIS A 16 -2.46 -11.51 14.43
CA HIS A 16 -1.19 -10.82 14.72
C HIS A 16 -1.00 -9.59 13.84
N LEU A 17 -1.40 -9.64 12.55
CA LEU A 17 -1.42 -8.46 11.67
C LEU A 17 -2.39 -7.41 12.22
N GLN A 18 -3.60 -7.81 12.60
CA GLN A 18 -4.61 -6.91 13.18
C GLN A 18 -4.14 -6.23 14.47
N TYR A 19 -3.30 -6.89 15.26
CA TYR A 19 -2.65 -6.32 16.46
C TYR A 19 -1.34 -5.58 16.16
N GLY A 20 -0.95 -5.42 14.89
CA GLY A 20 0.14 -4.54 14.47
C GLY A 20 1.48 -5.22 14.23
N MET A 21 1.55 -6.55 14.13
CA MET A 21 2.79 -7.27 13.81
C MET A 21 3.14 -7.18 12.32
N ALA A 22 3.41 -5.95 11.86
CA ALA A 22 3.75 -5.62 10.48
C ALA A 22 4.76 -4.47 10.41
N VAL A 23 5.56 -4.46 9.34
CA VAL A 23 6.41 -3.34 8.93
C VAL A 23 6.27 -3.13 7.42
N ILE A 24 6.56 -1.91 6.95
CA ILE A 24 6.63 -1.60 5.52
C ILE A 24 8.09 -1.42 5.13
N LEU A 25 8.49 -2.13 4.07
CA LEU A 25 9.78 -1.95 3.42
C LEU A 25 9.59 -0.93 2.29
N ALA A 26 10.13 0.28 2.46
CA ALA A 26 10.14 1.31 1.43
C ALA A 26 11.34 1.11 0.50
N GLU A 27 11.16 0.26 -0.51
CA GLU A 27 12.22 -0.14 -1.43
C GLU A 27 12.37 0.87 -2.58
N ASP A 28 13.58 1.39 -2.80
CA ASP A 28 13.93 2.33 -3.88
C ASP A 28 12.88 3.45 -4.11
N VAL A 29 12.65 4.27 -3.07
CA VAL A 29 11.67 5.38 -3.10
C VAL A 29 11.82 6.29 -4.34
N PRO A 30 13.04 6.68 -4.78
CA PRO A 30 13.22 7.46 -6.00
C PRO A 30 12.83 6.72 -7.30
N GLY A 31 12.82 5.38 -7.30
CA GLY A 31 12.42 4.54 -8.42
C GLY A 31 10.92 4.30 -8.53
N VAL A 32 10.17 4.39 -7.42
CA VAL A 32 8.71 4.19 -7.38
C VAL A 32 7.95 4.95 -8.47
N PRO A 33 8.07 6.29 -8.62
CA PRO A 33 7.31 7.03 -9.63
C PRO A 33 7.71 6.70 -11.08
N LYS A 34 8.82 5.99 -11.29
CA LYS A 34 9.27 5.55 -12.62
C LYS A 34 8.75 4.17 -12.98
N SER A 35 8.64 3.28 -11.98
CA SER A 35 8.27 1.87 -12.17
C SER A 35 6.79 1.60 -11.99
N ILE A 36 6.08 2.43 -11.21
CA ILE A 36 4.67 2.25 -10.88
C ILE A 36 3.89 3.48 -11.35
N VAL A 37 2.98 3.27 -12.31
CA VAL A 37 2.05 4.29 -12.80
C VAL A 37 0.62 3.78 -12.58
N PRO A 38 -0.08 4.23 -11.52
CA PRO A 38 -1.44 3.82 -11.27
C PRO A 38 -2.38 4.16 -12.42
N THR A 39 -3.43 3.36 -12.60
CA THR A 39 -4.47 3.65 -13.58
C THR A 39 -5.43 4.70 -13.02
N LYS A 40 -6.18 5.38 -13.90
CA LYS A 40 -7.26 6.28 -13.47
C LYS A 40 -8.26 5.60 -12.53
N ALA A 41 -8.55 4.31 -12.74
CA ALA A 41 -9.45 3.57 -11.86
C ALA A 41 -8.87 3.42 -10.44
N TRP A 42 -7.55 3.23 -10.33
CA TRP A 42 -6.86 3.16 -9.04
C TRP A 42 -6.93 4.51 -8.30
N ASP A 43 -6.70 5.62 -9.01
CA ASP A 43 -6.76 6.97 -8.42
C ASP A 43 -8.16 7.33 -7.86
N GLN A 44 -9.22 6.68 -8.35
CA GLN A 44 -10.59 6.88 -7.85
C GLN A 44 -10.91 6.10 -6.58
N LEU A 45 -10.09 5.13 -6.16
CA LEU A 45 -10.37 4.30 -4.98
C LEU A 45 -10.43 5.13 -3.70
N CYS A 46 -9.49 6.04 -3.48
CA CYS A 46 -9.46 6.88 -2.28
C CYS A 46 -10.69 7.81 -2.19
N PRO A 47 -11.03 8.62 -3.22
CA PRO A 47 -12.24 9.45 -3.19
C PRO A 47 -13.53 8.66 -2.94
N VAL A 48 -13.70 7.50 -3.59
CA VAL A 48 -14.90 6.66 -3.42
C VAL A 48 -15.00 6.12 -2.00
N TRP A 49 -13.90 5.62 -1.45
CA TRP A 49 -13.88 5.10 -0.08
C TRP A 49 -14.13 6.20 0.96
N SER A 50 -13.52 7.37 0.78
CA SER A 50 -13.75 8.53 1.66
C SER A 50 -15.22 8.95 1.66
N ALA A 51 -15.86 9.03 0.49
CA ALA A 51 -17.28 9.38 0.40
C ALA A 51 -18.20 8.32 1.03
N TYR A 52 -17.83 7.04 1.00
CA TYR A 52 -18.57 5.98 1.70
C TYR A 52 -18.47 6.12 3.23
N GLY A 53 -17.31 6.51 3.76
CA GLY A 53 -17.08 6.66 5.21
C GLY A 53 -17.73 7.90 5.86
N GLU A 54 -18.28 8.81 5.05
CA GLU A 54 -19.04 9.98 5.50
C GLU A 54 -20.56 9.72 5.60
N LEU A 55 -21.03 8.54 5.15
CA LEU A 55 -22.42 8.07 5.32
C LEU A 55 -22.65 7.47 6.71
#